data_AF-A0A931KVJ7-F1
#
_entry.id   AF-A0A931KVJ7-F1
#
_cell.length_a   1.000
_cell.length_b   1.000
_cell.length_c   1.000
_cell.angle_alpha   90.00
_cell.angle_beta   90.00
_cell.angle_gamma   90.00
#
_symmetry.space_group_name_H-M   'P 1'
#
loop_
_entity.id
_entity.type
_entity.pdbx_description
1 polymer ?
#
loop_
_entity_poly.entity_id
_entity_poly.type
_entity_poly.pdbx_seq_one_letter_code
_entity_poly.pdbx_strand_id
1 'polypeptide(L)'
;MLVVVAPGQGSQTPGFLTPWLEVPGFEDRLRWLSTVAGVDLVGHGTQSDADTIRDTAVAQPLLVGAGLVSLLSLFPHPSDAYAKIAAGSGHSVGEITAAVGAGVITAEQAMVFVRERGRAMAAASAVTPTGMTAVLGGDPDEVVAKAEAHGLTPANRNGAGQVVVAGTLEQLAAFAADPPEKARLRPLQVAGAFHTAHMAPAVRVLAQHARSIYVHSARLPVISNADGTVVHSGREVLARLVTQVSNPVRWDLCMQTMAEMGVTALLELPPAGTLTGLAKRALPGVETVSLSTPDDLPAAWDLIERHATQTHMSDSPTWRLLVSPAKGTFRLSVSSEVGDALVAGTAVGSVVNLRDEQPIVAAHGGTVVEWLVEDGDPVAPGQPIVRLHPEAVH
;
A
#
# COMPACT_ATOMS: atom_id res chain seq x y z
N MET A 1 10.39 1.59 -16.13
CA MET A 1 10.07 1.53 -14.70
C MET A 1 8.76 2.22 -14.39
N LEU A 2 7.73 1.42 -14.08
CA LEU A 2 6.37 1.89 -13.77
C LEU A 2 6.14 1.91 -12.25
N VAL A 3 5.59 3.01 -11.74
CA VAL A 3 5.05 3.12 -10.37
C VAL A 3 3.54 3.32 -10.44
N VAL A 4 2.80 2.57 -9.63
CA VAL A 4 1.34 2.76 -9.47
C VAL A 4 1.08 3.49 -8.16
N VAL A 5 0.30 4.57 -8.24
CA VAL A 5 -0.02 5.42 -7.08
C VAL A 5 -1.52 5.51 -6.82
N ALA A 6 -1.90 5.52 -5.54
CA ALA A 6 -3.28 5.69 -5.11
C ALA A 6 -3.53 7.08 -4.52
N PRO A 7 -4.60 7.78 -4.92
CA PRO A 7 -4.90 9.13 -4.44
C PRO A 7 -5.36 9.16 -2.98
N GLY A 8 -5.27 10.34 -2.37
CA GLY A 8 -5.75 10.62 -1.02
C GLY A 8 -7.12 11.30 -0.98
N GLN A 9 -7.56 11.69 0.22
CA GLN A 9 -8.80 12.44 0.41
C GLN A 9 -8.73 13.82 -0.27
N GLY A 10 -9.81 14.21 -0.93
CA GLY A 10 -9.93 15.45 -1.71
C GLY A 10 -9.94 15.23 -3.22
N SER A 11 -9.63 14.01 -3.69
CA SER A 11 -9.71 13.64 -5.10
C SER A 11 -11.11 13.17 -5.52
N GLN A 12 -11.95 12.73 -4.58
CA GLN A 12 -13.30 12.23 -4.89
C GLN A 12 -14.26 13.34 -5.34
N THR A 13 -15.07 13.03 -6.34
CA THR A 13 -16.12 13.90 -6.88
C THR A 13 -17.45 13.12 -6.99
N PRO A 14 -18.61 13.79 -6.92
CA PRO A 14 -19.89 13.11 -7.08
C PRO A 14 -19.97 12.31 -8.38
N GLY A 15 -20.43 11.06 -8.31
CA GLY A 15 -20.64 10.23 -9.49
C GLY A 15 -19.38 9.63 -10.12
N PHE A 16 -18.19 9.77 -9.51
CA PHE A 16 -16.95 9.33 -10.15
C PHE A 16 -16.86 7.81 -10.40
N LEU A 17 -17.66 6.99 -9.69
CA LEU A 17 -17.73 5.54 -9.92
C LEU A 17 -18.82 5.11 -10.90
N THR A 18 -19.70 6.02 -11.34
CA THR A 18 -20.77 5.70 -12.29
C THR A 18 -20.28 4.96 -13.55
N PRO A 19 -19.26 5.45 -14.29
CA PRO A 19 -18.81 4.74 -15.48
C PRO A 19 -18.13 3.40 -15.15
N TRP A 20 -17.56 3.26 -13.95
CA TRP A 20 -16.91 2.03 -13.51
C TRP A 20 -17.89 0.88 -13.26
N LEU A 21 -19.16 1.17 -12.94
CA LEU A 21 -20.16 0.12 -12.73
C LEU A 21 -20.48 -0.66 -14.01
N GLU A 22 -20.19 -0.10 -15.20
CA GLU A 22 -20.36 -0.77 -16.49
C GLU A 22 -19.27 -1.83 -16.75
N VAL A 23 -18.16 -1.80 -15.99
CA VAL A 23 -17.08 -2.79 -16.12
C VAL A 23 -17.55 -4.13 -15.52
N PRO A 24 -17.45 -5.25 -16.27
CA PRO A 24 -17.92 -6.55 -15.80
C PRO A 24 -17.38 -6.96 -14.43
N GLY A 25 -18.29 -7.21 -13.49
CA GLY A 25 -17.98 -7.62 -12.12
C GLY A 25 -17.42 -6.52 -11.21
N PHE A 26 -17.34 -5.26 -11.66
CA PHE A 26 -16.91 -4.14 -10.82
C PHE A 26 -17.94 -3.86 -9.72
N GLU A 27 -19.22 -3.74 -10.09
CA GLU A 27 -20.31 -3.48 -9.14
C GLU A 27 -20.40 -4.57 -8.06
N ASP A 28 -20.35 -5.85 -8.44
CA ASP A 28 -20.43 -6.97 -7.50
C ASP A 28 -19.30 -6.94 -6.46
N ARG A 29 -18.06 -6.66 -6.91
CA ARG A 29 -16.91 -6.51 -6.02
C ARG A 29 -17.04 -5.29 -5.13
N LEU A 30 -17.51 -4.17 -5.67
CA LEU A 30 -17.73 -2.97 -4.89
C LEU A 30 -18.82 -3.20 -3.83
N ARG A 31 -19.91 -3.91 -4.15
CA ARG A 31 -20.95 -4.33 -3.18
C ARG A 31 -20.42 -5.26 -2.10
N TRP A 32 -19.51 -6.17 -2.45
CA TRP A 32 -18.81 -7.00 -1.46
C TRP A 32 -18.00 -6.13 -0.49
N LEU A 33 -17.17 -5.22 -1.01
CA LEU A 33 -16.39 -4.30 -0.19
C LEU A 33 -17.29 -3.35 0.64
N SER A 34 -18.45 -2.94 0.12
CA SER A 34 -19.46 -2.20 0.88
C SER A 34 -19.94 -2.98 2.10
N THR A 35 -20.19 -4.28 1.92
CA THR A 35 -20.63 -5.16 3.01
C THR A 35 -19.55 -5.31 4.08
N VAL A 36 -18.30 -5.52 3.65
CA VAL A 36 -17.15 -5.64 4.56
C VAL A 36 -16.89 -4.34 5.34
N ALA A 37 -16.98 -3.19 4.66
CA ALA A 37 -16.82 -1.88 5.26
C ALA A 37 -18.08 -1.42 6.02
N GLY A 38 -19.25 -2.02 5.83
CA GLY A 38 -20.51 -1.49 6.38
C GLY A 38 -20.76 -0.04 5.94
N VAL A 39 -20.38 0.31 4.70
CA VAL A 39 -20.55 1.63 4.07
C VAL A 39 -21.05 1.39 2.65
N ASP A 40 -22.07 2.13 2.19
CA ASP A 40 -22.61 1.96 0.84
C ASP A 40 -21.72 2.62 -0.22
N LEU A 41 -20.66 1.94 -0.62
CA LEU A 41 -19.69 2.47 -1.59
C LEU A 41 -20.31 2.71 -2.97
N VAL A 42 -21.31 1.91 -3.36
CA VAL A 42 -22.01 2.06 -4.64
C VAL A 42 -22.83 3.35 -4.61
N GLY A 43 -23.68 3.52 -3.59
CA GLY A 43 -24.48 4.73 -3.42
C GLY A 43 -23.62 5.99 -3.27
N HIS A 44 -22.54 5.92 -2.49
CA HIS A 44 -21.63 7.05 -2.31
C HIS A 44 -20.80 7.39 -3.55
N GLY A 45 -20.40 6.39 -4.34
CA GLY A 45 -19.65 6.61 -5.58
C GLY A 45 -20.47 7.11 -6.76
N THR A 46 -21.81 7.02 -6.69
CA THR A 46 -22.70 7.31 -7.84
C THR A 46 -23.73 8.41 -7.57
N GLN A 47 -24.39 8.38 -6.40
CA GLN A 47 -25.57 9.21 -6.13
C GLN A 47 -25.34 10.29 -5.08
N SER A 48 -24.44 10.04 -4.12
CA SER A 48 -24.20 10.98 -3.03
C SER A 48 -23.60 12.30 -3.51
N ASP A 49 -23.96 13.38 -2.83
CA ASP A 49 -23.47 14.73 -3.12
C ASP A 49 -22.04 14.94 -2.61
N ALA A 50 -21.47 16.11 -2.96
CA ALA A 50 -20.09 16.46 -2.64
C ALA A 50 -19.84 16.57 -1.13
N ASP A 51 -20.85 16.93 -0.33
CA ASP A 51 -20.72 17.11 1.11
C ASP A 51 -20.73 15.76 1.82
N THR A 52 -21.60 14.85 1.40
CA THR A 52 -21.66 13.46 1.91
C THR A 52 -20.35 12.73 1.68
N ILE A 53 -19.80 12.79 0.46
CA ILE A 53 -18.53 12.12 0.14
C ILE A 53 -17.30 12.88 0.65
N ARG A 54 -17.48 14.04 1.30
CA ARG A 54 -16.41 14.77 1.99
C ARG A 54 -16.28 14.34 3.44
N ASP A 55 -17.33 13.78 4.04
CA ASP A 55 -17.24 13.15 5.35
C ASP A 55 -16.09 12.12 5.33
N THR A 56 -15.11 12.29 6.21
CA THR A 56 -13.91 11.45 6.23
C THR A 56 -14.24 9.98 6.55
N ALA A 57 -15.33 9.71 7.26
CA ALA A 57 -15.79 8.34 7.52
C ALA A 57 -16.37 7.65 6.26
N VAL A 58 -16.82 8.43 5.27
CA VAL A 58 -17.32 7.95 3.97
C VAL A 58 -16.22 7.96 2.92
N ALA A 59 -15.51 9.09 2.80
CA ALA A 59 -14.49 9.34 1.78
C ALA A 59 -13.37 8.30 1.80
N GLN A 60 -12.88 7.94 2.99
CA GLN A 60 -11.73 7.04 3.10
C GLN A 60 -12.03 5.62 2.59
N PRO A 61 -13.09 4.92 3.06
CA PRO A 61 -13.51 3.65 2.46
C PRO A 61 -13.84 3.76 0.97
N LEU A 62 -14.48 4.86 0.54
CA LEU A 62 -14.84 5.07 -0.86
C LEU A 62 -13.60 5.12 -1.78
N LEU A 63 -12.57 5.85 -1.38
CA LEU A 63 -11.31 5.97 -2.13
C LEU A 63 -10.54 4.65 -2.18
N VAL A 64 -10.46 3.94 -1.05
CA VAL A 64 -9.79 2.63 -1.02
C VAL A 64 -10.57 1.62 -1.86
N GLY A 65 -11.88 1.51 -1.69
CA GLY A 65 -12.73 0.61 -2.47
C GLY A 65 -12.61 0.85 -3.98
N ALA A 66 -12.64 2.12 -4.42
CA ALA A 66 -12.44 2.49 -5.81
C ALA A 66 -11.07 2.04 -6.35
N GLY A 67 -9.99 2.33 -5.61
CA GLY A 67 -8.64 1.93 -5.98
C GLY A 67 -8.46 0.41 -6.04
N LEU A 68 -9.01 -0.32 -5.08
CA LEU A 68 -8.88 -1.78 -5.02
C LEU A 68 -9.58 -2.49 -6.17
N VAL A 69 -10.81 -2.07 -6.53
CA VAL A 69 -11.56 -2.73 -7.60
C VAL A 69 -10.99 -2.34 -8.97
N SER A 70 -10.59 -1.07 -9.17
CA SER A 70 -9.98 -0.62 -10.43
C SER A 70 -8.61 -1.23 -10.71
N LEU A 71 -7.81 -1.52 -9.66
CA LEU A 71 -6.54 -2.25 -9.79
C LEU A 71 -6.69 -3.58 -10.55
N LEU A 72 -7.82 -4.28 -10.38
CA LEU A 72 -8.09 -5.56 -11.03
C LEU A 72 -8.31 -5.42 -12.54
N SER A 73 -8.57 -4.21 -13.04
CA SER A 73 -8.75 -3.93 -14.47
C SER A 73 -7.43 -3.60 -15.18
N LEU A 74 -6.33 -3.44 -14.45
CA LEU A 74 -5.02 -3.11 -15.04
C LEU A 74 -4.32 -4.31 -15.70
N PHE A 75 -4.65 -5.53 -15.29
CA PHE A 75 -3.98 -6.75 -15.74
C PHE A 75 -5.00 -7.86 -16.01
N PRO A 76 -4.77 -8.72 -17.02
CA PRO A 76 -5.60 -9.90 -17.24
C PRO A 76 -5.62 -10.85 -16.04
N HIS A 77 -4.47 -11.02 -15.39
CA HIS A 77 -4.36 -11.74 -14.13
C HIS A 77 -3.69 -10.86 -13.06
N PRO A 78 -4.26 -10.71 -11.85
CA PRO A 78 -3.71 -9.81 -10.84
C PRO A 78 -2.25 -10.07 -10.45
N SER A 79 -1.77 -11.32 -10.57
CA SER A 79 -0.38 -11.66 -10.28
C SER A 79 0.62 -11.04 -11.26
N ASP A 80 0.21 -10.71 -12.49
CA ASP A 80 1.08 -10.13 -13.51
C ASP A 80 1.60 -8.75 -13.07
N ALA A 81 0.86 -8.09 -12.18
CA ALA A 81 1.24 -6.81 -11.57
C ALA A 81 2.61 -6.88 -10.89
N TYR A 82 2.93 -7.98 -10.19
CA TYR A 82 4.17 -8.14 -9.42
C TYR A 82 5.42 -8.22 -10.31
N ALA A 83 5.25 -8.66 -11.55
CA ALA A 83 6.32 -8.77 -12.55
C ALA A 83 6.44 -7.54 -13.46
N LYS A 84 5.53 -6.57 -13.35
CA LYS A 84 5.43 -5.41 -14.26
C LYS A 84 5.50 -4.06 -13.54
N ILE A 85 5.10 -3.99 -12.27
CA ILE A 85 5.14 -2.78 -11.45
C ILE A 85 6.41 -2.78 -10.60
N ALA A 86 7.16 -1.68 -10.63
CA ALA A 86 8.39 -1.54 -9.89
C ALA A 86 8.19 -1.12 -8.43
N ALA A 87 7.16 -0.30 -8.15
CA ALA A 87 6.76 0.06 -6.80
C ALA A 87 5.30 0.53 -6.74
N GLY A 88 4.72 0.44 -5.55
CA GLY A 88 3.44 1.02 -5.18
C GLY A 88 3.62 2.14 -4.16
N SER A 89 2.80 3.19 -4.26
CA SER A 89 2.68 4.18 -3.20
C SER A 89 1.27 4.74 -3.16
N GLY A 90 0.95 5.54 -2.16
CA GLY A 90 -0.30 6.28 -2.14
C GLY A 90 -0.19 7.47 -1.22
N HIS A 91 -1.07 8.44 -1.41
CA HIS A 91 -1.09 9.64 -0.59
C HIS A 91 -2.07 9.46 0.57
N SER A 92 -1.57 9.51 1.80
CA SER A 92 -2.35 9.32 3.02
C SER A 92 -3.17 8.02 2.98
N VAL A 93 -4.49 8.11 2.87
CA VAL A 93 -5.38 6.94 2.79
C VAL A 93 -5.02 6.01 1.61
N GLY A 94 -4.44 6.55 0.54
CA GLY A 94 -3.96 5.77 -0.59
C GLY A 94 -2.87 4.76 -0.24
N GLU A 95 -2.11 4.94 0.85
CA GLU A 95 -1.12 3.94 1.29
C GLU A 95 -1.78 2.58 1.62
N ILE A 96 -3.06 2.58 2.01
CA ILE A 96 -3.82 1.34 2.26
C ILE A 96 -4.06 0.60 0.94
N THR A 97 -4.46 1.31 -0.11
CA THR A 97 -4.59 0.74 -1.46
C THR A 97 -3.26 0.19 -1.96
N ALA A 98 -2.16 0.94 -1.76
CA ALA A 98 -0.82 0.49 -2.12
C ALA A 98 -0.38 -0.77 -1.34
N ALA A 99 -0.71 -0.86 -0.05
CA ALA A 99 -0.41 -2.02 0.77
C ALA A 99 -1.15 -3.29 0.28
N VAL A 100 -2.41 -3.16 -0.14
CA VAL A 100 -3.15 -4.29 -0.75
C VAL A 100 -2.59 -4.64 -2.12
N GLY A 101 -2.30 -3.64 -2.96
CA GLY A 101 -1.66 -3.85 -4.26
C GLY A 101 -0.33 -4.61 -4.14
N ALA A 102 0.44 -4.31 -3.09
CA ALA A 102 1.68 -5.00 -2.75
C ALA A 102 1.49 -6.37 -2.07
N GLY A 103 0.25 -6.79 -1.81
CA GLY A 103 -0.07 -8.07 -1.18
C GLY A 103 0.24 -8.14 0.31
N VAL A 104 0.40 -7.00 0.99
CA VAL A 104 0.73 -6.93 2.43
C VAL A 104 -0.45 -7.31 3.32
N ILE A 105 -1.65 -6.84 2.96
CA ILE A 105 -2.93 -7.12 3.63
C ILE A 105 -4.00 -7.45 2.58
N THR A 106 -5.05 -8.19 2.96
CA THR A 106 -6.15 -8.46 2.03
C THR A 106 -7.05 -7.24 1.82
N ALA A 107 -7.83 -7.25 0.73
CA ALA A 107 -8.83 -6.21 0.48
C ALA A 107 -9.84 -6.09 1.62
N GLU A 108 -10.30 -7.21 2.19
CA GLU A 108 -11.26 -7.21 3.29
C GLU A 108 -10.67 -6.60 4.57
N GLN A 109 -9.44 -6.98 4.92
CA GLN A 109 -8.74 -6.40 6.08
C GLN A 109 -8.53 -4.90 5.89
N ALA A 110 -8.14 -4.48 4.69
CA ALA A 110 -7.98 -3.08 4.34
C ALA A 110 -9.29 -2.29 4.45
N MET A 111 -10.41 -2.85 3.98
CA MET A 111 -11.72 -2.20 4.08
C MET A 111 -12.21 -2.06 5.53
N VAL A 112 -11.96 -3.05 6.38
CA VAL A 112 -12.20 -2.94 7.82
C VAL A 112 -11.28 -1.88 8.44
N PHE A 113 -9.99 -1.91 8.13
CA PHE A 113 -9.02 -0.96 8.68
C PHE A 113 -9.32 0.50 8.28
N VAL A 114 -9.62 0.76 7.00
CA VAL A 114 -9.91 2.12 6.51
C VAL A 114 -11.23 2.66 7.05
N ARG A 115 -12.23 1.81 7.30
CA ARG A 115 -13.45 2.22 8.00
C ARG A 115 -13.14 2.73 9.40
N GLU A 116 -12.36 1.97 10.17
CA GLU A 116 -11.96 2.38 11.52
C GLU A 116 -11.06 3.62 11.47
N ARG A 117 -10.20 3.75 10.45
CA ARG A 117 -9.39 4.96 10.20
C ARG A 117 -10.27 6.18 10.00
N GLY A 118 -11.23 6.11 9.08
CA GLY A 118 -12.17 7.20 8.80
C GLY A 118 -12.97 7.61 10.03
N ARG A 119 -13.57 6.64 10.73
CA ARG A 119 -14.36 6.89 11.95
C ARG A 119 -13.52 7.48 13.09
N ALA A 120 -12.34 6.93 13.34
CA ALA A 120 -11.49 7.38 14.42
C ALA A 120 -10.91 8.78 14.16
N MET A 121 -10.56 9.09 12.90
CA MET A 121 -10.13 10.44 12.51
C MET A 121 -11.29 11.44 12.61
N ALA A 122 -12.50 11.08 12.18
CA ALA A 122 -13.69 11.92 12.35
C ALA A 122 -13.94 12.23 13.85
N ALA A 123 -13.89 11.20 14.69
CA ALA A 123 -14.06 11.34 16.14
C ALA A 123 -12.97 12.21 16.78
N ALA A 124 -11.70 12.03 16.37
CA ALA A 124 -10.60 12.85 16.87
C ALA A 124 -10.77 14.34 16.48
N SER A 125 -11.20 14.60 15.25
CA SER A 125 -11.47 15.96 14.77
C SER A 125 -12.62 16.66 15.50
N ALA A 126 -13.60 15.91 16.02
CA ALA A 126 -14.71 16.46 16.79
C ALA A 126 -14.30 16.94 18.20
N VAL A 127 -13.13 16.54 18.71
CA VAL A 127 -12.66 16.91 20.06
C VAL A 127 -12.15 18.35 20.14
N THR A 128 -11.50 18.83 19.08
CA THR A 128 -10.92 20.18 19.04
C THR A 128 -11.13 20.81 17.67
N PRO A 129 -11.65 22.05 17.59
CA PRO A 129 -11.75 22.78 16.33
C PRO A 129 -10.39 22.98 15.68
N THR A 130 -10.14 22.22 14.63
CA THR A 130 -8.87 22.18 13.88
C THR A 130 -9.16 22.16 12.39
N GLY A 131 -8.14 22.39 11.58
CA GLY A 131 -8.28 22.38 10.13
C GLY A 131 -6.96 22.23 9.40
N MET A 132 -7.01 22.38 8.08
CA MET A 132 -5.85 22.34 7.21
C MET A 132 -5.94 23.45 6.16
N THR A 133 -4.80 24.05 5.82
CA THR A 133 -4.70 25.09 4.79
C THR A 133 -3.57 24.74 3.83
N ALA A 134 -3.89 24.65 2.54
CA ALA A 134 -2.88 24.52 1.50
C ALA A 134 -2.16 25.85 1.29
N VAL A 135 -0.84 25.78 1.23
CA VAL A 135 0.10 26.86 0.93
C VAL A 135 0.70 26.58 -0.44
N LEU A 136 0.40 27.44 -1.40
CA LEU A 136 0.78 27.28 -2.81
C LEU A 136 1.80 28.35 -3.20
N GLY A 137 3.01 27.92 -3.59
CA GLY A 137 4.13 28.83 -3.85
C GLY A 137 4.84 29.26 -2.56
N GLY A 138 5.71 30.26 -2.67
CA GLY A 138 6.68 30.59 -1.63
C GLY A 138 7.85 29.60 -1.60
N ASP A 139 8.87 29.91 -0.78
CA ASP A 139 9.95 28.96 -0.49
C ASP A 139 9.44 27.88 0.49
N PRO A 140 9.57 26.58 0.19
CA PRO A 140 9.03 25.52 1.05
C PRO A 140 9.60 25.51 2.48
N ASP A 141 10.88 25.85 2.65
CA ASP A 141 11.52 25.82 3.97
C ASP A 141 11.11 27.04 4.80
N GLU A 142 10.95 28.22 4.17
CA GLU A 142 10.34 29.39 4.81
C GLU A 142 8.88 29.13 5.23
N VAL A 143 8.09 28.48 4.37
CA VAL A 143 6.70 28.11 4.68
C VAL A 143 6.65 27.20 5.90
N VAL A 144 7.52 26.17 5.96
CA VAL A 144 7.60 25.23 7.08
C VAL A 144 8.01 25.96 8.36
N ALA A 145 9.11 26.73 8.33
CA ALA A 145 9.59 27.46 9.50
C ALA A 145 8.53 28.44 10.04
N LYS A 146 7.82 29.14 9.15
CA LYS A 146 6.75 30.05 9.54
C LYS A 146 5.55 29.30 10.14
N ALA A 147 5.14 28.18 9.54
CA ALA A 147 4.07 27.36 10.09
C ALA A 147 4.39 26.89 11.52
N GLU A 148 5.61 26.40 11.75
CA GLU A 148 6.07 25.95 13.07
C GLU A 148 6.13 27.10 14.09
N ALA A 149 6.54 28.30 13.67
CA ALA A 149 6.52 29.49 14.53
C ALA A 149 5.09 29.86 15.00
N HIS A 150 4.06 29.55 14.21
CA HIS A 150 2.65 29.66 14.59
C HIS A 150 2.10 28.43 15.32
N GLY A 151 2.93 27.43 15.61
CA GLY A 151 2.54 26.17 16.24
C GLY A 151 1.74 25.24 15.33
N LEU A 152 1.75 25.47 14.02
CA LEU A 152 1.15 24.60 13.01
C LEU A 152 2.13 23.49 12.63
N THR A 153 1.58 22.35 12.21
CA THR A 153 2.35 21.24 11.64
C THR A 153 2.29 21.31 10.10
N PRO A 154 3.40 21.16 9.36
CA PRO A 154 3.38 20.93 7.92
C PRO A 154 2.88 19.51 7.60
N ALA A 155 1.58 19.29 7.79
CA ALA A 155 0.90 17.99 7.68
C ALA A 155 1.05 17.30 6.32
N ASN A 156 1.19 18.05 5.23
CA ASN A 156 1.58 17.49 3.94
C ASN A 156 2.71 18.30 3.32
N ARG A 157 3.83 17.64 3.02
CA ARG A 157 4.87 18.15 2.13
C ARG A 157 4.72 17.43 0.81
N ASN A 158 4.00 18.05 -0.13
CA ASN A 158 3.63 17.41 -1.39
C ASN A 158 4.67 17.58 -2.50
N GLY A 159 5.68 18.43 -2.29
CA GLY A 159 6.64 18.81 -3.33
C GLY A 159 6.04 19.81 -4.33
N ALA A 160 6.84 20.18 -5.33
CA ALA A 160 6.44 21.14 -6.38
C ALA A 160 5.84 22.46 -5.83
N GLY A 161 6.40 22.97 -4.73
CA GLY A 161 5.94 24.22 -4.08
C GLY A 161 4.58 24.13 -3.39
N GLN A 162 4.11 22.91 -3.06
CA GLN A 162 2.87 22.70 -2.30
C GLN A 162 3.17 22.11 -0.92
N VAL A 163 2.77 22.85 0.12
CA VAL A 163 2.73 22.39 1.51
C VAL A 163 1.30 22.55 2.03
N VAL A 164 0.86 21.68 2.93
CA VAL A 164 -0.40 21.85 3.68
C VAL A 164 -0.03 21.96 5.15
N VAL A 165 -0.44 23.06 5.77
CA VAL A 165 -0.26 23.32 7.20
C VAL A 165 -1.54 22.99 7.94
N ALA A 166 -1.43 22.50 9.17
CA ALA A 166 -2.56 22.02 9.95
C ALA A 166 -2.36 22.29 11.44
N GLY A 167 -3.47 22.57 12.12
CA GLY A 167 -3.50 22.87 13.56
C GLY A 167 -4.86 23.41 13.97
N THR A 168 -4.91 24.17 15.06
CA THR A 168 -6.17 24.78 15.52
C THR A 168 -6.62 25.88 14.55
N LEU A 169 -7.93 26.15 14.55
CA LEU A 169 -8.47 27.24 13.72
C LEU A 169 -7.88 28.61 14.08
N GLU A 170 -7.53 28.81 15.36
CA GLU A 170 -6.86 30.02 15.84
C GLU A 170 -5.44 30.15 15.27
N GLN A 171 -4.64 29.08 15.32
CA GLN A 171 -3.30 29.07 14.75
C GLN A 171 -3.33 29.30 13.23
N LEU A 172 -4.30 28.71 12.53
CA LEU A 172 -4.49 28.90 11.09
C LEU A 172 -4.90 30.33 10.75
N ALA A 173 -5.74 30.96 11.58
CA ALA A 173 -6.11 32.38 11.41
C ALA A 173 -4.91 33.31 11.64
N ALA A 174 -4.09 33.03 12.67
CA ALA A 174 -2.86 33.79 12.93
C ALA A 174 -1.86 33.66 11.78
N PHE A 175 -1.65 32.44 11.26
CA PHE A 175 -0.80 32.19 10.09
C PHE A 175 -1.35 32.86 8.82
N ALA A 176 -2.67 32.94 8.65
CA ALA A 176 -3.28 33.62 7.52
C ALA A 176 -3.14 35.15 7.57
N ALA A 177 -3.03 35.72 8.78
CA ALA A 177 -2.75 37.14 8.99
C ALA A 177 -1.28 37.50 8.73
N ASP A 178 -0.38 36.51 8.79
CA ASP A 178 1.04 36.65 8.49
C ASP A 178 1.51 35.57 7.49
N PRO A 179 1.04 35.59 6.24
CA PRO A 179 1.36 34.54 5.28
C PRO A 179 2.84 34.56 4.87
N PRO A 180 3.44 33.43 4.46
CA PRO A 180 4.76 33.42 3.82
C PRO A 180 4.77 34.26 2.53
N GLU A 181 5.92 34.84 2.18
CA GLU A 181 6.02 35.67 0.98
C GLU A 181 5.72 34.85 -0.29
N LYS A 182 5.02 35.47 -1.25
CA LYS A 182 4.65 34.88 -2.56
C LYS A 182 3.84 33.58 -2.46
N ALA A 183 3.34 33.23 -1.28
CA ALA A 183 2.47 32.08 -1.08
C ALA A 183 0.98 32.47 -1.18
N ARG A 184 0.16 31.57 -1.71
CA ARG A 184 -1.30 31.67 -1.68
C ARG A 184 -1.86 30.66 -0.70
N LEU A 185 -2.76 31.11 0.16
CA LEU A 185 -3.41 30.27 1.16
C LEU A 185 -4.79 29.82 0.68
N ARG A 186 -5.09 28.53 0.82
CA ARG A 186 -6.39 27.95 0.51
C ARG A 186 -6.82 27.00 1.63
N PRO A 187 -7.77 27.39 2.49
CA PRO A 187 -8.35 26.48 3.47
C PRO A 187 -8.93 25.23 2.79
N LEU A 188 -8.68 24.07 3.37
CA LEU A 188 -9.19 22.80 2.88
C LEU A 188 -10.50 22.46 3.58
N GLN A 189 -11.44 21.89 2.83
CA GLN A 189 -12.71 21.42 3.38
C GLN A 189 -12.51 20.02 3.96
N VAL A 190 -11.95 19.96 5.17
CA VAL A 190 -11.69 18.73 5.92
C VAL A 190 -12.21 18.86 7.35
N ALA A 191 -12.49 17.73 8.00
CA ALA A 191 -13.08 17.72 9.33
C ALA A 191 -12.11 18.21 10.43
N GLY A 192 -10.80 18.12 10.23
CA GLY A 192 -9.81 18.56 11.22
C GLY A 192 -8.37 18.52 10.72
N ALA A 193 -7.41 18.75 11.62
CA ALA A 193 -5.97 18.74 11.35
C ALA A 193 -5.41 17.32 11.24
N PHE A 194 -5.64 16.66 10.10
CA PHE A 194 -5.08 15.33 9.82
C PHE A 194 -3.55 15.37 9.75
N HIS A 195 -2.89 14.24 10.02
CA HIS A 195 -1.41 14.11 9.98
C HIS A 195 -0.69 14.99 11.01
N THR A 196 -1.35 15.24 12.14
CA THR A 196 -0.81 15.98 13.28
C THR A 196 -1.06 15.25 14.59
N ALA A 197 -0.47 15.75 15.68
CA ALA A 197 -0.72 15.27 17.03
C ALA A 197 -2.21 15.27 17.43
N HIS A 198 -3.07 16.08 16.80
CA HIS A 198 -4.52 16.05 17.04
C HIS A 198 -5.16 14.71 16.68
N MET A 199 -4.54 13.91 15.81
CA MET A 199 -5.00 12.56 15.46
C MET A 199 -4.47 11.45 16.39
N ALA A 200 -3.74 11.78 17.46
CA ALA A 200 -3.26 10.79 18.43
C ALA A 200 -4.36 9.86 18.99
N PRO A 201 -5.61 10.32 19.25
CA PRO A 201 -6.70 9.41 19.63
C PRO A 201 -6.99 8.34 18.57
N ALA A 202 -6.91 8.69 17.27
CA ALA A 202 -7.14 7.76 16.18
C ALA A 202 -6.03 6.70 16.07
N VAL A 203 -4.77 7.07 16.35
CA VAL A 203 -3.65 6.11 16.42
C VAL A 203 -3.93 5.01 17.42
N ARG A 204 -4.48 5.32 18.60
CA ARG A 204 -4.78 4.32 19.63
C ARG A 204 -5.81 3.30 19.16
N VAL A 205 -6.87 3.77 18.49
CA VAL A 205 -7.91 2.91 17.91
C VAL A 205 -7.31 2.02 16.83
N LEU A 206 -6.56 2.60 15.89
CA LEU A 206 -5.92 1.84 14.81
C LEU A 206 -4.88 0.85 15.30
N ALA A 207 -4.09 1.19 16.32
CA ALA A 207 -3.11 0.29 16.92
C ALA A 207 -3.77 -0.93 17.57
N GLN A 208 -4.98 -0.77 18.13
CA GLN A 208 -5.75 -1.89 18.64
C GLN A 208 -6.24 -2.80 17.51
N HIS A 209 -6.81 -2.23 16.45
CA HIS A 209 -7.27 -2.99 15.28
C HIS A 209 -6.13 -3.68 14.52
N ALA A 210 -4.96 -3.05 14.42
CA ALA A 210 -3.80 -3.62 13.73
C ALA A 210 -3.33 -4.95 14.34
N ARG A 211 -3.61 -5.20 15.63
CA ARG A 211 -3.25 -6.47 16.29
C ARG A 211 -3.98 -7.69 15.73
N SER A 212 -5.15 -7.50 15.11
CA SER A 212 -5.92 -8.58 14.48
C SER A 212 -5.67 -8.71 12.98
N ILE A 213 -4.83 -7.85 12.40
CA ILE A 213 -4.52 -7.90 10.97
C ILE A 213 -3.37 -8.87 10.73
N TYR A 214 -3.65 -9.88 9.91
CA TYR A 214 -2.62 -10.76 9.37
C TYR A 214 -1.88 -10.04 8.24
N VAL A 215 -0.55 -10.05 8.28
CA VAL A 215 0.30 -9.36 7.31
C VAL A 215 1.24 -10.33 6.59
N HIS A 216 1.47 -10.06 5.32
CA HIS A 216 2.46 -10.75 4.48
C HIS A 216 3.60 -9.81 4.12
N SER A 217 4.78 -10.37 3.79
CA SER A 217 5.84 -9.56 3.16
C SER A 217 5.35 -8.96 1.85
N ALA A 218 5.78 -7.73 1.56
CA ALA A 218 5.39 -7.03 0.35
C ALA A 218 5.96 -7.75 -0.88
N ARG A 219 5.09 -8.07 -1.84
CA ARG A 219 5.45 -8.71 -3.13
C ARG A 219 5.99 -7.72 -4.15
N LEU A 220 5.72 -6.42 -3.94
CA LEU A 220 6.35 -5.33 -4.66
C LEU A 220 6.74 -4.22 -3.66
N PRO A 221 7.79 -3.43 -3.94
CA PRO A 221 8.23 -2.34 -3.08
C PRO A 221 7.11 -1.34 -2.74
N VAL A 222 6.96 -0.98 -1.46
CA VAL A 222 6.01 0.06 -1.02
C VAL A 222 6.77 1.31 -0.59
N ILE A 223 6.53 2.44 -1.23
CA ILE A 223 7.14 3.72 -0.85
C ILE A 223 6.26 4.41 0.19
N SER A 224 6.79 4.66 1.39
CA SER A 224 6.00 5.16 2.52
C SER A 224 5.98 6.68 2.62
N ASN A 225 4.84 7.24 3.03
CA ASN A 225 4.67 8.68 3.29
C ASN A 225 5.42 9.18 4.53
N ALA A 226 5.87 8.31 5.43
CA ALA A 226 6.53 8.74 6.66
C ALA A 226 7.85 9.48 6.37
N ASP A 227 8.62 8.95 5.43
CA ASP A 227 10.00 9.37 5.14
C ASP A 227 10.40 9.16 3.68
N GLY A 228 9.48 8.75 2.80
CA GLY A 228 9.77 8.42 1.40
C GLY A 228 10.48 7.08 1.20
N THR A 229 10.84 6.34 2.25
CA THR A 229 11.65 5.13 2.09
C THR A 229 10.85 3.96 1.52
N VAL A 230 11.56 3.05 0.86
CA VAL A 230 11.03 1.77 0.38
C VAL A 230 10.94 0.78 1.53
N VAL A 231 9.76 0.20 1.72
CA VAL A 231 9.46 -0.76 2.78
C VAL A 231 9.06 -2.10 2.18
N HIS A 232 9.73 -3.17 2.62
CA HIS A 232 9.44 -4.55 2.19
C HIS A 232 8.71 -5.38 3.27
N SER A 233 8.91 -5.04 4.53
CA SER A 233 8.30 -5.75 5.66
C SER A 233 6.83 -5.39 5.81
N GLY A 234 5.94 -6.38 5.69
CA GLY A 234 4.51 -6.15 5.87
C GLY A 234 4.13 -5.65 7.27
N ARG A 235 4.86 -6.08 8.30
CA ARG A 235 4.67 -5.57 9.67
C ARG A 235 5.04 -4.10 9.77
N GLU A 236 6.11 -3.69 9.10
CA GLU A 236 6.54 -2.29 9.09
C GLU A 236 5.57 -1.41 8.30
N VAL A 237 5.10 -1.88 7.13
CA VAL A 237 4.04 -1.20 6.37
C VAL A 237 2.82 -0.98 7.25
N LEU A 238 2.31 -2.01 7.94
CA LEU A 238 1.16 -1.85 8.83
C LEU A 238 1.44 -0.90 10.00
N ALA A 239 2.62 -0.98 10.62
CA ALA A 239 2.99 -0.05 11.70
C ALA A 239 3.04 1.41 11.22
N ARG A 240 3.58 1.64 10.02
CA ARG A 240 3.59 2.96 9.39
C ARG A 240 2.16 3.44 9.10
N LEU A 241 1.29 2.62 8.50
CA LEU A 241 -0.12 2.95 8.27
C LEU A 241 -0.86 3.41 9.55
N VAL A 242 -0.60 2.75 10.68
CA VAL A 242 -1.20 3.10 11.98
C VAL A 242 -0.71 4.46 12.49
N THR A 243 0.59 4.68 12.47
CA THR A 243 1.18 5.92 13.02
C THR A 243 0.98 7.12 12.10
N GLN A 244 0.84 6.89 10.80
CA GLN A 244 0.79 7.93 9.76
C GLN A 244 -0.40 8.88 9.89
N VAL A 245 -1.53 8.48 10.48
CA VAL A 245 -2.66 9.40 10.71
C VAL A 245 -2.29 10.60 11.57
N SER A 246 -1.24 10.49 12.39
CA SER A 246 -0.74 11.54 13.28
C SER A 246 0.63 12.11 12.89
N ASN A 247 1.19 11.65 11.76
CA ASN A 247 2.50 12.09 11.27
C ASN A 247 2.36 12.70 9.87
N PRO A 248 3.21 13.69 9.52
CA PRO A 248 3.18 14.33 8.21
C PRO A 248 3.29 13.36 7.02
N VAL A 249 2.60 13.70 5.92
CA VAL A 249 2.80 13.06 4.61
C VAL A 249 3.99 13.71 3.91
N ARG A 250 5.07 12.95 3.69
CA ARG A 250 6.26 13.34 2.93
C ARG A 250 6.21 12.84 1.49
N TRP A 251 5.19 13.28 0.75
CA TRP A 251 5.03 12.92 -0.66
C TRP A 251 6.15 13.51 -1.55
N ASP A 252 6.75 14.62 -1.12
CA ASP A 252 8.01 15.14 -1.66
C ASP A 252 9.13 14.08 -1.66
N LEU A 253 9.32 13.39 -0.53
CA LEU A 253 10.31 12.32 -0.41
C LEU A 253 9.90 11.05 -1.15
N CYS A 254 8.60 10.74 -1.22
CA CYS A 254 8.11 9.65 -2.05
C CYS A 254 8.47 9.87 -3.52
N MET A 255 8.23 11.07 -4.06
CA MET A 255 8.59 11.41 -5.44
C MET A 255 10.11 11.45 -5.63
N GLN A 256 10.87 11.96 -4.65
CA GLN A 256 12.34 11.91 -4.70
C GLN A 256 12.83 10.46 -4.84
N THR A 257 12.29 9.55 -4.04
CA THR A 257 12.62 8.12 -4.12
C THR A 257 12.24 7.52 -5.46
N MET A 258 11.07 7.88 -6.01
CA MET A 258 10.68 7.45 -7.38
C MET A 258 11.68 7.94 -8.43
N ALA A 259 12.18 9.18 -8.32
CA ALA A 259 13.21 9.71 -9.22
C ALA A 259 14.54 8.96 -9.07
N GLU A 260 14.99 8.69 -7.85
CA GLU A 260 16.22 7.94 -7.54
C GLU A 260 16.16 6.50 -8.04
N MET A 261 14.97 5.89 -8.03
CA MET A 261 14.72 4.58 -8.64
C MET A 261 14.77 4.60 -10.18
N GLY A 262 14.78 5.79 -10.81
CA GLY A 262 14.73 5.92 -12.26
C GLY A 262 13.34 5.61 -12.84
N VAL A 263 12.28 6.04 -12.15
CA VAL A 263 10.90 5.91 -12.66
C VAL A 263 10.81 6.55 -14.04
N THR A 264 10.16 5.84 -14.97
CA THR A 264 9.91 6.33 -16.34
C THR A 264 8.43 6.58 -16.59
N ALA A 265 7.56 5.95 -15.80
CA ALA A 265 6.12 6.09 -15.90
C ALA A 265 5.43 6.04 -14.53
N LEU A 266 4.37 6.83 -14.36
CA LEU A 266 3.51 6.84 -13.18
C LEU A 266 2.04 6.70 -13.59
N LEU A 267 1.34 5.74 -13.00
CA LEU A 267 -0.09 5.52 -13.18
C LEU A 267 -0.82 5.84 -11.88
N GLU A 268 -1.75 6.80 -11.91
CA GLU A 268 -2.60 7.15 -10.78
C GLU A 268 -3.96 6.47 -10.88
N LEU A 269 -4.36 5.78 -9.81
CA LEU A 269 -5.65 5.10 -9.69
C LEU A 269 -6.82 6.09 -9.48
N PRO A 270 -8.07 5.69 -9.78
CA PRO A 270 -9.23 6.54 -9.60
C PRO A 270 -9.50 6.86 -8.12
N PRO A 271 -10.06 8.05 -7.81
CA PRO A 271 -10.24 9.20 -8.71
C PRO A 271 -8.91 9.92 -8.96
N ALA A 272 -8.45 9.92 -10.22
CA ALA A 272 -7.11 10.37 -10.59
C ALA A 272 -7.05 11.87 -10.93
N GLY A 273 -5.84 12.43 -10.90
CA GLY A 273 -5.51 13.77 -11.39
C GLY A 273 -4.54 14.52 -10.48
N THR A 274 -4.70 14.40 -9.16
CA THR A 274 -3.92 15.17 -8.18
C THR A 274 -2.46 14.73 -8.15
N LEU A 275 -2.19 13.44 -8.00
CA LEU A 275 -0.83 12.92 -7.91
C LEU A 275 -0.12 12.96 -9.26
N THR A 276 -0.85 12.72 -10.35
CA THR A 276 -0.37 12.94 -11.72
C THR A 276 0.05 14.39 -11.93
N GLY A 277 -0.76 15.34 -11.47
CA GLY A 277 -0.45 16.77 -11.55
C GLY A 277 0.81 17.15 -10.75
N LEU A 278 1.01 16.55 -9.58
CA LEU A 278 2.23 16.72 -8.78
C LEU A 278 3.45 16.11 -9.48
N ALA A 279 3.33 14.88 -9.97
CA ALA A 279 4.37 14.16 -10.69
C ALA A 279 4.84 14.95 -11.92
N LYS A 280 3.92 15.49 -12.74
CA LYS A 280 4.28 16.33 -13.91
C LYS A 280 5.15 17.54 -13.57
N ARG A 281 5.04 18.08 -12.35
CA ARG A 281 5.86 19.22 -11.90
C ARG A 281 7.16 18.78 -11.23
N ALA A 282 7.14 17.70 -10.46
CA ALA A 282 8.27 17.25 -9.65
C ALA A 282 9.19 16.25 -10.37
N LEU A 283 8.69 15.55 -11.39
CA LEU A 283 9.35 14.46 -12.09
C LEU A 283 9.38 14.72 -13.61
N PRO A 284 10.15 15.71 -14.09
CA PRO A 284 10.23 16.02 -15.51
C PRO A 284 10.73 14.82 -16.31
N GLY A 285 10.07 14.50 -17.42
CA GLY A 285 10.41 13.37 -18.30
C GLY A 285 9.74 12.04 -17.93
N VAL A 286 9.03 11.97 -16.80
CA VAL A 286 8.22 10.80 -16.43
C VAL A 286 6.87 10.88 -17.13
N GLU A 287 6.52 9.83 -17.86
CA GLU A 287 5.20 9.72 -18.49
C GLU A 287 4.14 9.44 -17.43
N THR A 288 2.94 10.01 -17.58
CA THR A 288 1.90 9.87 -16.55
C THR A 288 0.54 9.55 -17.15
N VAL A 289 -0.18 8.59 -16.58
CA VAL A 289 -1.59 8.29 -16.89
C VAL A 289 -2.45 8.49 -15.64
N SER A 290 -3.57 9.18 -15.81
CA SER A 290 -4.61 9.36 -14.78
C SER A 290 -5.79 8.45 -15.11
N LEU A 291 -5.99 7.37 -14.35
CA LEU A 291 -7.09 6.44 -14.55
C LEU A 291 -8.35 7.01 -13.86
N SER A 292 -9.16 7.76 -14.58
CA SER A 292 -10.36 8.44 -14.04
C SER A 292 -11.63 7.65 -14.36
N THR A 293 -11.74 7.14 -15.59
CA THR A 293 -12.85 6.31 -16.06
C THR A 293 -12.31 5.04 -16.74
N PRO A 294 -13.16 4.04 -17.02
CA PRO A 294 -12.76 2.86 -17.79
C PRO A 294 -12.24 3.18 -19.20
N ASP A 295 -12.62 4.33 -19.79
CA ASP A 295 -12.12 4.75 -21.10
C ASP A 295 -10.61 5.05 -21.09
N ASP A 296 -10.01 5.25 -19.91
CA ASP A 296 -8.58 5.44 -19.74
C ASP A 296 -7.80 4.10 -19.69
N LEU A 297 -8.49 2.95 -19.59
CA LEU A 297 -7.85 1.63 -19.50
C LEU A 297 -6.93 1.30 -20.70
N PRO A 298 -7.29 1.59 -21.96
CA PRO A 298 -6.39 1.38 -23.09
C PRO A 298 -5.07 2.15 -22.94
N ALA A 299 -5.10 3.40 -22.46
CA ALA A 299 -3.90 4.19 -22.23
C ALA A 299 -3.08 3.64 -21.05
N ALA A 300 -3.74 3.17 -19.99
CA ALA A 300 -3.10 2.49 -18.88
C ALA A 300 -2.38 1.20 -19.33
N TRP A 301 -3.04 0.36 -20.15
CA TRP A 301 -2.44 -0.87 -20.66
C TRP A 301 -1.25 -0.61 -21.57
N ASP A 302 -1.33 0.39 -22.46
CA ASP A 302 -0.21 0.81 -23.30
C ASP A 302 0.99 1.31 -22.46
N LEU A 303 0.74 2.14 -21.44
CA LEU A 303 1.78 2.60 -20.52
C LEU A 303 2.44 1.42 -19.79
N ILE A 304 1.64 0.46 -19.32
CA ILE A 304 2.13 -0.76 -18.66
C ILE A 304 3.00 -1.56 -19.61
N GLU A 305 2.57 -1.81 -20.85
CA GLU A 305 3.32 -2.57 -21.86
C GLU A 305 4.72 -1.96 -22.12
N ARG A 306 4.78 -0.62 -22.24
CA ARG A 306 6.02 0.10 -22.59
C ARG A 306 6.98 0.27 -21.41
N HIS A 307 6.48 0.37 -20.18
CA HIS A 307 7.28 0.72 -19.00
C HIS A 307 7.38 -0.36 -17.94
N ALA A 308 6.71 -1.50 -18.16
CA ALA A 308 6.85 -2.68 -17.33
C ALA A 308 8.33 -2.99 -17.11
N THR A 309 8.69 -3.12 -15.84
CA THR A 309 10.04 -3.57 -15.48
C THR A 309 9.93 -5.05 -15.27
N GLN A 310 10.73 -5.87 -15.96
CA GLN A 310 10.91 -7.25 -15.55
C GLN A 310 11.59 -7.21 -14.17
N THR A 311 10.78 -7.27 -13.12
CA THR A 311 11.28 -7.23 -11.75
C THR A 311 12.05 -8.53 -11.49
N HIS A 312 13.36 -8.43 -11.29
CA HIS A 312 14.19 -9.53 -10.77
C HIS A 312 13.95 -9.82 -9.28
N MET A 313 12.82 -9.38 -8.70
CA MET A 313 12.35 -9.91 -7.43
C MET A 313 11.86 -11.33 -7.71
N SER A 314 12.80 -12.26 -7.52
CA SER A 314 12.74 -13.61 -8.04
C SER A 314 11.36 -14.24 -7.86
N ASP A 315 10.85 -14.87 -8.92
CA ASP A 315 9.77 -15.87 -8.84
C ASP A 315 10.14 -17.05 -7.90
N SER A 316 11.36 -17.05 -7.35
CA SER A 316 11.76 -17.96 -6.29
C SER A 316 11.07 -17.55 -4.98
N PRO A 317 10.29 -18.45 -4.37
CA PRO A 317 9.65 -18.17 -3.09
C PRO A 317 10.71 -17.85 -2.03
N THR A 318 10.42 -16.99 -1.04
CA THR A 318 11.40 -16.62 0.00
C THR A 318 12.00 -17.82 0.74
N TRP A 319 11.29 -18.95 0.74
CA TRP A 319 11.74 -20.26 1.19
C TRP A 319 10.88 -21.36 0.52
N ARG A 320 11.40 -22.57 0.42
CA ARG A 320 10.70 -23.79 -0.02
C ARG A 320 10.61 -24.76 1.14
N LEU A 321 9.53 -25.54 1.19
CA LEU A 321 9.36 -26.62 2.17
C LEU A 321 9.38 -27.95 1.44
N LEU A 322 10.24 -28.85 1.88
CA LEU A 322 10.08 -30.28 1.61
C LEU A 322 9.18 -30.85 2.69
N VAL A 323 8.17 -31.59 2.25
CA VAL A 323 7.16 -32.19 3.12
C VAL A 323 7.17 -33.71 2.96
N SER A 324 6.73 -34.40 4.00
CA SER A 324 6.56 -35.85 3.96
C SER A 324 5.48 -36.24 2.92
N PRO A 325 5.78 -37.14 1.96
CA PRO A 325 4.79 -37.60 0.98
C PRO A 325 3.77 -38.58 1.59
N ALA A 326 4.11 -39.23 2.71
CA ALA A 326 3.32 -40.29 3.31
C ALA A 326 3.41 -40.29 4.84
N LYS A 327 2.71 -41.23 5.48
CA LYS A 327 2.91 -41.52 6.89
C LYS A 327 4.03 -42.55 7.05
N GLY A 328 4.97 -42.33 7.96
CA GLY A 328 6.05 -43.29 8.21
C GLY A 328 7.11 -42.75 9.16
N THR A 329 8.29 -43.34 9.11
CA THR A 329 9.49 -42.88 9.82
C THR A 329 10.42 -42.21 8.82
N PHE A 330 10.85 -40.99 9.12
CA PHE A 330 11.82 -40.28 8.29
C PHE A 330 13.20 -40.93 8.43
N ARG A 331 13.88 -41.13 7.31
CA ARG A 331 15.26 -41.61 7.23
C ARG A 331 16.10 -40.61 6.46
N LEU A 332 17.09 -40.03 7.12
CA LEU A 332 17.97 -39.04 6.52
C LEU A 332 19.00 -39.74 5.60
N SER A 333 19.13 -39.29 4.36
CA SER A 333 20.06 -39.88 3.37
C SER A 333 21.21 -38.94 2.98
N VAL A 334 21.18 -37.70 3.44
CA VAL A 334 22.20 -36.68 3.14
C VAL A 334 22.87 -36.22 4.43
N SER A 335 24.19 -36.06 4.38
CA SER A 335 24.94 -35.33 5.41
C SER A 335 25.00 -33.87 5.00
N SER A 336 23.96 -33.09 5.34
CA SER A 336 23.92 -31.65 5.10
C SER A 336 23.47 -30.91 6.36
N GLU A 337 24.23 -29.92 6.77
CA GLU A 337 23.95 -29.04 7.90
C GLU A 337 23.22 -27.78 7.46
N VAL A 338 22.72 -27.00 8.43
CA VAL A 338 22.16 -25.68 8.16
C VAL A 338 23.24 -24.80 7.52
N GLY A 339 22.92 -24.21 6.37
CA GLY A 339 23.84 -23.41 5.56
C GLY A 339 24.41 -24.16 4.35
N ASP A 340 24.27 -25.48 4.27
CA ASP A 340 24.74 -26.25 3.11
C ASP A 340 23.81 -26.11 1.90
N ALA A 341 24.39 -26.11 0.70
CA ALA A 341 23.66 -26.06 -0.56
C ALA A 341 23.23 -27.47 -1.00
N LEU A 342 21.94 -27.64 -1.31
CA LEU A 342 21.41 -28.84 -1.95
C LEU A 342 21.20 -28.60 -3.44
N VAL A 343 21.79 -29.46 -4.27
CA VAL A 343 21.59 -29.42 -5.73
C VAL A 343 20.17 -29.89 -6.07
N ALA A 344 19.58 -29.32 -7.11
CA ALA A 344 18.29 -29.77 -7.63
C ALA A 344 18.29 -31.27 -7.95
N GLY A 345 17.26 -31.98 -7.48
CA GLY A 345 17.14 -33.44 -7.61
C GLY A 345 17.82 -34.25 -6.49
N THR A 346 18.45 -33.60 -5.52
CA THR A 346 19.07 -34.32 -4.38
C THR A 346 18.00 -34.98 -3.52
N ALA A 347 18.13 -36.28 -3.27
CA ALA A 347 17.33 -36.99 -2.28
C ALA A 347 17.85 -36.65 -0.88
N VAL A 348 17.04 -35.95 -0.10
CA VAL A 348 17.40 -35.52 1.27
C VAL A 348 17.14 -36.62 2.30
N GLY A 349 16.21 -37.51 1.99
CA GLY A 349 15.86 -38.64 2.82
C GLY A 349 14.72 -39.43 2.20
N SER A 350 14.15 -40.34 2.98
CA SER A 350 12.96 -41.10 2.62
C SER A 350 12.01 -41.23 3.80
N VAL A 351 10.76 -41.57 3.51
CA VAL A 351 9.77 -41.94 4.52
C VAL A 351 9.50 -43.42 4.37
N VAL A 352 9.91 -44.18 5.37
CA VAL A 352 9.79 -45.64 5.40
C VAL A 352 8.54 -46.01 6.18
N ASN A 353 7.72 -46.87 5.59
CA ASN A 353 6.63 -47.56 6.29
C ASN A 353 6.79 -49.09 6.13
N LEU A 354 5.86 -49.87 6.70
CA LEU A 354 5.95 -51.35 6.69
C LEU A 354 5.92 -51.98 5.29
N ARG A 355 5.50 -51.25 4.25
CA ARG A 355 5.25 -51.77 2.90
C ARG A 355 6.01 -51.05 1.80
N ASP A 356 6.48 -49.83 2.05
CA ASP A 356 6.99 -48.93 1.02
C ASP A 356 8.00 -47.92 1.61
N GLU A 357 8.89 -47.43 0.75
CA GLU A 357 9.85 -46.37 1.04
C GLU A 357 9.74 -45.29 -0.03
N GLN A 358 9.40 -44.06 0.38
CA GLN A 358 9.18 -42.95 -0.55
C GLN A 358 10.25 -41.87 -0.38
N PRO A 359 11.00 -41.53 -1.44
CA PRO A 359 12.05 -40.54 -1.34
C PRO A 359 11.47 -39.12 -1.20
N ILE A 360 12.15 -38.30 -0.42
CA ILE A 360 11.95 -36.86 -0.35
C ILE A 360 13.08 -36.21 -1.13
N VAL A 361 12.72 -35.48 -2.19
CA VAL A 361 13.68 -34.93 -3.14
C VAL A 361 13.59 -33.41 -3.17
N ALA A 362 14.73 -32.74 -3.05
CA ALA A 362 14.89 -31.32 -3.29
C ALA A 362 14.78 -31.02 -4.80
N ALA A 363 13.58 -31.09 -5.38
CA ALA A 363 13.34 -31.00 -6.82
C ALA A 363 14.00 -29.77 -7.50
N HIS A 364 14.12 -28.67 -6.77
CA HIS A 364 14.69 -27.42 -7.26
C HIS A 364 15.93 -26.95 -6.47
N GLY A 365 16.45 -27.77 -5.56
CA GLY A 365 17.59 -27.42 -4.72
C GLY A 365 17.33 -26.24 -3.78
N GLY A 366 18.42 -25.74 -3.18
CA GLY A 366 18.44 -24.59 -2.29
C GLY A 366 19.34 -24.79 -1.07
N THR A 367 19.61 -23.72 -0.35
CA THR A 367 20.39 -23.73 0.89
C THR A 367 19.54 -24.20 2.05
N VAL A 368 20.02 -25.14 2.87
CA VAL A 368 19.32 -25.64 4.05
C VAL A 368 19.20 -24.52 5.09
N VAL A 369 17.98 -24.13 5.45
CA VAL A 369 17.72 -23.12 6.48
C VAL A 369 17.51 -23.78 7.83
N GLU A 370 16.75 -24.87 7.86
CA GLU A 370 16.34 -25.52 9.10
C GLU A 370 15.80 -26.92 8.80
N TRP A 371 16.28 -27.91 9.56
CA TRP A 371 15.66 -29.23 9.66
C TRP A 371 14.54 -29.17 10.70
N LEU A 372 13.34 -29.59 10.32
CA LEU A 372 12.13 -29.55 11.16
C LEU A 372 11.81 -30.92 11.78
N VAL A 373 12.55 -31.94 11.38
CA VAL A 373 12.50 -33.32 11.90
C VAL A 373 13.91 -33.90 11.92
N GLU A 374 14.13 -34.90 12.77
CA GLU A 374 15.39 -35.64 12.91
C GLU A 374 15.30 -37.05 12.30
N ASP A 375 16.45 -37.69 12.04
CA ASP A 375 16.48 -39.10 11.59
C ASP A 375 15.78 -40.00 12.61
N GLY A 376 14.81 -40.79 12.14
CA GLY A 376 14.01 -41.66 12.99
C GLY A 376 12.69 -41.06 13.50
N ASP A 377 12.40 -39.78 13.20
CA ASP A 377 11.13 -39.18 13.61
C ASP A 377 9.92 -39.75 12.86
N PRO A 378 8.78 -39.95 13.55
CA PRO A 378 7.52 -40.27 12.89
C PRO A 378 6.94 -39.02 12.19
N VAL A 379 6.52 -39.19 10.94
CA VAL A 379 5.99 -38.09 10.11
C VAL A 379 4.64 -38.43 9.49
N ALA A 380 3.79 -37.41 9.31
CA ALA A 380 2.50 -37.50 8.64
C ALA A 380 2.53 -36.90 7.23
N PRO A 381 1.62 -37.29 6.31
CA PRO A 381 1.55 -36.69 4.97
C PRO A 381 1.40 -35.16 5.05
N GLY A 382 2.21 -34.43 4.28
CA GLY A 382 2.25 -32.97 4.27
C GLY A 382 3.02 -32.33 5.44
N GLN A 383 3.53 -33.13 6.39
CA GLN A 383 4.34 -32.59 7.49
C GLN A 383 5.64 -31.99 6.95
N PRO A 384 5.98 -30.73 7.31
CA PRO A 384 7.27 -30.12 7.00
C PRO A 384 8.46 -30.94 7.50
N ILE A 385 9.47 -31.14 6.64
CA ILE A 385 10.69 -31.90 6.94
C ILE A 385 11.90 -30.98 6.98
N VAL A 386 12.09 -30.16 5.95
CA VAL A 386 13.20 -29.22 5.86
C VAL A 386 12.77 -27.96 5.12
N ARG A 387 13.23 -26.81 5.63
CA ARG A 387 13.07 -25.50 4.98
C ARG A 387 14.34 -25.19 4.19
N LEU A 388 14.17 -24.85 2.92
CA LEU A 388 15.25 -24.44 2.02
C LEU A 388 15.08 -22.97 1.63
N HIS A 389 16.18 -22.23 1.52
CA HIS A 389 16.22 -20.95 0.82
C HIS A 389 16.58 -21.22 -0.64
N PRO A 390 15.78 -20.77 -1.62
CA PRO A 390 16.13 -21.01 -3.01
C PRO A 390 17.38 -20.23 -3.39
N GLU A 391 18.29 -20.90 -4.08
CA GLU A 391 19.41 -20.24 -4.74
C GLU A 391 18.88 -19.65 -6.06
N ALA A 392 19.20 -18.38 -6.31
CA ALA A 392 18.84 -17.72 -7.56
C ALA A 392 19.53 -18.47 -8.72
N VAL A 393 18.74 -18.95 -9.68
CA VAL A 393 19.29 -19.46 -10.94
C VAL A 393 19.78 -18.23 -11.70
N HIS A 394 21.11 -18.04 -11.76
CA HIS A 394 21.74 -16.99 -12.54
C HIS A 394 21.67 -17.27 -14.05
#